data_AF-A0A3D3PGZ6-F1
#
_entry.id   AF-A0A3D3PGZ6-F1
#
_cell.length_a   1.000
_cell.length_b   1.000
_cell.length_c   1.000
_cell.angle_alpha   90.00
_cell.angle_beta   90.00
_cell.angle_gamma   90.00
#
_symmetry.space_group_name_H-M   'P 1'
#
loop_
_entity.id
_entity.type
_entity.pdbx_description
1 polymer ?
#
loop_
_entity_poly.entity_id
_entity_poly.type
_entity_poly.pdbx_seq_one_letter_code
_entity_poly.pdbx_strand_id
1 'polypeptide(L)' 'MKNSTIIYSLTIEDIQTVANQEIGRELAKIEIKRIEEKIADKINWYDAIADSINEELSN' A
#
# COMPACT_ATOMS: atom_id res chain seq x y z
N MET A 1 -3.90 -23.29 -10.94
CA MET A 1 -3.28 -22.74 -9.71
C MET A 1 -3.59 -21.25 -9.67
N LYS A 2 -4.20 -20.73 -8.60
CA LYS A 2 -4.28 -19.29 -8.42
C LYS A 2 -2.85 -18.81 -8.13
N ASN A 3 -2.26 -18.06 -9.04
CA ASN A 3 -0.98 -17.40 -8.81
C ASN A 3 -1.18 -16.35 -7.72
N SER A 4 -0.49 -16.49 -6.59
CA SER A 4 -0.52 -15.57 -5.45
C SER A 4 0.74 -14.70 -5.40
N THR A 5 1.35 -14.41 -6.55
CA THR A 5 2.54 -13.58 -6.61
C THR A 5 2.20 -12.17 -6.15
N ILE A 6 2.90 -11.69 -5.12
CA ILE A 6 2.80 -10.32 -4.64
C ILE A 6 3.63 -9.45 -5.59
N ILE A 7 2.97 -8.57 -6.33
CA ILE A 7 3.62 -7.63 -7.27
C ILE A 7 4.02 -6.30 -6.61
N TYR A 8 3.35 -5.95 -5.51
CA TYR A 8 3.62 -4.77 -4.71
C TYR A 8 3.15 -5.01 -3.27
N SER A 9 3.89 -4.49 -2.29
CA SER A 9 3.55 -4.58 -0.86
C SER A 9 4.04 -3.37 -0.11
N LEU A 10 3.23 -2.91 0.85
CA LEU A 10 3.66 -2.03 1.94
C LEU A 10 3.81 -2.85 3.20
N THR A 11 4.84 -2.55 3.97
CA THR A 11 5.19 -3.24 5.21
C THR A 11 4.98 -2.34 6.43
N ILE A 12 5.00 -2.95 7.61
CA ILE A 12 4.99 -2.19 8.87
C ILE A 12 6.23 -1.31 8.99
N GLU A 13 7.37 -1.74 8.44
CA GLU A 13 8.61 -0.96 8.44
C GLU A 13 8.47 0.32 7.60
N ASP A 14 7.79 0.25 6.46
CA ASP A 14 7.47 1.44 5.64
C ASP A 14 6.61 2.42 6.45
N ILE A 15 5.59 1.91 7.15
CA ILE A 15 4.73 2.72 8.03
C ILE A 15 5.57 3.38 9.14
N GLN A 16 6.47 2.65 9.79
CA GLN A 16 7.32 3.19 10.86
C GLN A 16 8.35 4.20 10.35
N THR A 17 8.91 3.96 9.17
CA THR A 17 9.85 4.87 8.52
C THR A 17 9.19 6.21 8.25
N VAL A 18 8.00 6.19 7.64
CA VAL A 18 7.22 7.40 7.38
C VAL A 18 6.80 8.08 8.69
N ALA A 19 6.38 7.32 9.70
CA ALA A 19 6.02 7.90 11.00
C ALA A 19 7.19 8.62 11.68
N ASN A 20 8.38 8.03 11.68
CA ASN A 20 9.58 8.67 12.24
C ASN A 20 9.95 9.95 11.47
N GLN A 21 9.78 9.96 10.14
CA GLN A 21 10.08 11.13 9.31
C GLN A 21 9.06 12.27 9.47
N GLU A 22 7.77 11.94 9.49
CA GLU A 22 6.68 12.93 9.47
C GLU A 22 6.28 13.43 10.87
N ILE A 23 6.31 12.55 11.89
CA ILE A 23 5.84 12.87 13.24
C ILE A 23 6.88 12.59 14.35
N GLY A 24 8.10 12.17 13.98
CA GLY A 24 9.24 12.09 14.90
C GLY A 24 9.16 10.98 15.95
N ARG A 25 8.31 9.96 15.76
CA ARG A 25 8.23 8.80 16.66
C ARG A 25 7.72 7.54 15.97
N GLU A 26 7.99 6.41 16.60
CA GLU A 26 7.36 5.15 16.26
C GLU A 26 5.88 5.10 16.68
N LEU A 27 5.13 4.30 15.95
CA LEU A 27 3.71 4.02 16.16
C LEU A 27 3.51 2.77 17.01
N ALA A 28 2.54 2.82 17.91
CA ALA A 28 2.09 1.64 18.62
C ALA A 28 1.26 0.72 17.70
N LYS A 29 1.20 -0.57 18.03
CA LYS A 29 0.48 -1.58 17.23
C LYS A 29 -0.98 -1.21 16.89
N ILE A 30 -1.69 -0.54 17.82
CA ILE A 30 -3.07 -0.09 17.59
C ILE A 30 -3.16 1.05 16.59
N GLU A 31 -2.14 1.92 16.54
CA GLU A 31 -2.05 3.03 15.58
C GLU A 31 -1.72 2.48 14.19
N ILE A 32 -0.76 1.54 14.11
CA ILE A 32 -0.40 0.85 12.85
C ILE A 32 -1.64 0.22 12.22
N LYS A 33 -2.44 -0.55 12.98
CA LYS A 33 -3.65 -1.19 12.47
C LYS A 33 -4.66 -0.19 11.89
N ARG A 34 -4.83 0.97 12.54
CA ARG A 34 -5.73 2.02 12.04
C ARG A 34 -5.19 2.66 10.75
N ILE A 35 -3.87 2.77 10.64
CA ILE A 35 -3.22 3.30 9.44
C ILE A 35 -3.31 2.29 8.28
N GLU A 36 -3.11 0.99 8.52
CA GLU A 36 -3.25 -0.06 7.50
C GLU A 36 -4.64 0.02 6.81
N GLU A 37 -5.71 0.08 7.61
CA GLU A 37 -7.08 0.22 7.10
C GLU A 37 -7.23 1.51 6.26
N LYS A 38 -6.66 2.62 6.72
CA LYS A 38 -6.73 3.91 6.00
C LYS A 38 -5.85 3.99 4.76
N ILE A 39 -4.74 3.25 4.71
CA ILE A 39 -3.88 3.16 3.54
C ILE A 39 -4.61 2.40 2.44
N ALA A 40 -5.27 1.27 2.78
CA ALA A 40 -6.04 0.49 1.82
C ALA A 40 -7.14 1.34 1.14
N ASP A 41 -7.81 2.22 1.88
CA ASP A 41 -8.81 3.16 1.34
C ASP A 41 -8.21 4.22 0.39
N LYS A 42 -6.92 4.54 0.53
CA LYS A 42 -6.22 5.57 -0.25
C LYS A 42 -5.48 5.04 -1.47
N ILE A 43 -5.10 3.76 -1.47
CA ILE A 43 -4.45 3.14 -2.61
C ILE A 43 -5.53 2.76 -3.62
N ASN A 44 -5.57 3.51 -4.72
CA ASN A 44 -6.45 3.20 -5.84
C ASN A 44 -5.88 2.06 -6.69
N TRP A 45 -5.72 0.89 -6.08
CA TRP A 45 -5.03 -0.27 -6.67
C TRP A 45 -5.76 -0.80 -7.91
N TYR A 46 -7.09 -0.68 -7.94
CA TYR A 46 -7.89 -1.16 -9.06
C TYR A 46 -7.60 -0.33 -10.31
N ASP A 47 -7.71 1.01 -10.21
CA ASP A 47 -7.47 1.90 -11.34
C ASP A 47 -6.02 1.79 -11.81
N ALA A 48 -5.04 1.71 -10.90
CA ALA A 48 -3.64 1.52 -11.27
C ALA A 48 -3.42 0.25 -12.13
N ILE A 49 -4.08 -0.87 -11.79
CA ILE A 49 -4.01 -2.10 -12.58
C ILE A 49 -4.76 -1.93 -13.91
N ALA A 50 -5.96 -1.36 -13.88
CA ALA A 50 -6.79 -1.16 -15.07
C ALA A 50 -6.10 -0.25 -16.09
N ASP A 51 -5.53 0.85 -15.65
CA ASP A 51 -4.79 1.81 -16.47
C ASP A 51 -3.56 1.15 -17.09
N SER A 52 -2.74 0.43 -16.31
CA SER A 52 -1.59 -0.30 -16.85
C SER A 52 -1.98 -1.36 -17.89
N ILE A 53 -3.12 -2.04 -17.71
CA ILE A 53 -3.66 -2.97 -18.72
C ILE A 53 -4.04 -2.22 -19.99
N ASN A 54 -4.74 -1.09 -19.87
CA ASN A 54 -5.18 -0.31 -21.03
C ASN A 54 -3.99 0.28 -21.80
N GLU A 55 -3.00 0.83 -21.09
CA GLU A 55 -1.79 1.39 -21.68
C GLU A 55 -0.97 0.35 -22.45
N GLU A 56 -0.81 -0.86 -21.90
CA GLU A 56 0.06 -1.88 -22.49
C GLU A 56 -0.64 -2.78 -23.52
N LEU A 57 -1.96 -2.98 -23.38
CA LEU A 57 -2.69 -4.02 -24.15
C LEU A 57 -3.84 -3.50 -24.99
N SER A 58 -4.31 -2.26 -24.79
CA SER A 58 -5.39 -1.68 -25.60
C SER A 58 -4.83 -0.74 -26.66
N ASN A 59 -4.66 -1.25 -27.89
CA ASN A 59 -4.54 -0.44 -29.11
C ASN A 59 -5.92 0.01 -29.60
#